data_AF-A0A538G2M4-F1
#
_entry.id   AF-A0A538G2M4-F1
#
_cell.length_a   1.000
_cell.length_b   1.000
_cell.length_c   1.000
_cell.angle_alpha   90.00
_cell.angle_beta   90.00
_cell.angle_gamma   90.00
#
_symmetry.space_group_name_H-M   'P 1'
#
loop_
_entity.id
_entity.type
_entity.pdbx_description
1 polymer ?
#
loop_
_entity_poly.entity_id
_entity_poly.type
_entity_poly.pdbx_seq_one_letter_code
_entity_poly.pdbx_strand_id
1 'polypeptide(L)'
;MNARRATVLTVIGLTALVAGIGLGTAASAPIKWVAVPLGTHQFGHLRAPGAIVAQAGPNEVGFKKDGKGCGCTDGPAGPVTFDVARNGSIWVLDVLNHRLLVWRAGRPARPRTLSLKGLDVRDFALGRDGTIYLYAVYAEPPAGDSGANLWALTPKAKVLWRAHALTGNALRIGPNGALYSVGVKRAGAWTPLTTSAGRPLTLAQQRRGTTASQPLAGGMHVIANQVGAHEVHFAFADHAGDVVRAWRVTSRTQMALAAGTLTPSLVGGDLVVQVDVSRQTKGALLWEHQVLRLAPTGSRTSFSLDAKAVCCNDGAGAMTLLRTASGGLYQLRTNPKTGLSVARYSLG
;
A
#
# COMPACT_ATOMS: atom_id res chain seq x y z
N MET A 1 -16.70 45.55 16.51
CA MET A 1 -17.43 44.80 15.44
C MET A 1 -16.41 44.01 14.64
N ASN A 2 -15.88 42.89 15.15
CA ASN A 2 -16.41 41.52 15.10
C ASN A 2 -16.70 40.99 13.68
N ALA A 3 -15.74 40.24 13.13
CA ALA A 3 -16.00 39.15 12.19
C ALA A 3 -14.86 38.11 12.29
N ARG A 4 -14.85 37.34 13.38
CA ARG A 4 -14.12 36.07 13.43
C ARG A 4 -14.84 35.09 12.50
N ARG A 5 -14.28 34.82 11.32
CA ARG A 5 -14.72 33.69 10.50
C ARG A 5 -14.18 32.41 11.13
N ALA A 6 -15.06 31.73 11.87
CA ALA A 6 -14.84 30.38 12.34
C ALA A 6 -14.81 29.44 11.13
N THR A 7 -13.66 28.86 10.83
CA THR A 7 -13.54 27.75 9.89
C THR A 7 -14.07 26.51 10.60
N VAL A 8 -15.31 26.13 10.28
CA VAL A 8 -15.92 24.88 10.71
C VAL A 8 -15.15 23.74 10.04
N LEU A 9 -14.26 23.10 10.78
CA LEU A 9 -13.69 21.80 10.43
C LEU A 9 -14.82 20.78 10.52
N THR A 10 -15.32 20.35 9.38
CA THR A 10 -16.31 19.28 9.28
C THR A 10 -15.70 18.01 9.86
N VAL A 11 -16.18 17.61 11.02
CA VAL A 11 -15.89 16.31 11.63
C VAL A 11 -16.49 15.26 10.71
N ILE A 12 -15.65 14.54 9.95
CA ILE A 12 -16.08 13.30 9.31
C ILE A 12 -16.21 12.27 10.44
N GLY A 13 -17.43 12.18 10.98
CA GLY A 13 -17.83 11.08 11.84
C GLY A 13 -17.72 9.79 11.05
N LEU A 14 -16.76 8.95 11.40
CA LEU A 14 -16.56 7.63 10.83
C LEU A 14 -17.77 6.76 11.20
N THR A 15 -18.76 6.71 10.31
CA THR A 15 -19.92 5.83 10.45
C THR A 15 -19.49 4.42 10.08
N ALA A 16 -19.41 3.54 11.09
CA ALA A 16 -19.11 2.13 10.89
C ALA A 16 -20.31 1.43 10.24
N LEU A 17 -20.12 0.91 9.03
CA LEU A 17 -21.11 0.04 8.38
C LEU A 17 -20.95 -1.38 8.93
N VAL A 18 -21.91 -1.83 9.73
CA VAL A 18 -22.00 -3.23 10.17
C VAL A 18 -22.51 -4.06 8.98
N ALA A 19 -21.63 -4.84 8.36
CA ALA A 19 -22.04 -5.91 7.46
C ALA A 19 -22.22 -7.19 8.28
N GLY A 20 -23.45 -7.47 8.69
CA GLY A 20 -23.82 -8.75 9.27
C GLY A 20 -23.81 -9.83 8.19
N ILE A 21 -22.93 -10.82 8.31
CA ILE A 21 -23.03 -12.06 7.54
C ILE A 21 -23.87 -13.02 8.38
N GLY A 22 -25.08 -13.33 7.90
CA GLY A 22 -25.82 -14.49 8.40
C GLY A 22 -25.10 -15.76 7.94
N LEU A 23 -24.43 -16.45 8.86
CA LEU A 23 -23.85 -17.76 8.61
C LEU A 23 -24.81 -18.83 9.13
N GLY A 24 -25.23 -19.72 8.22
CA GLY A 24 -25.90 -20.97 8.57
C GLY A 24 -25.02 -21.78 9.52
N THR A 25 -25.67 -22.44 10.47
CA THR A 25 -25.06 -23.16 11.59
C THR A 25 -24.42 -24.47 11.13
N ALA A 26 -23.21 -24.41 10.61
CA ALA A 26 -22.23 -25.46 10.82
C ALA A 26 -21.41 -25.03 12.04
N ALA A 27 -21.38 -25.84 13.10
CA ALA A 27 -20.61 -25.55 14.29
C ALA A 27 -19.11 -25.55 13.95
N SER A 28 -18.58 -24.38 13.57
CA SER A 28 -17.15 -24.20 13.45
C SER A 28 -16.55 -24.36 14.83
N ALA A 29 -15.47 -25.14 14.94
CA ALA A 29 -14.69 -25.19 16.17
C ALA A 29 -14.36 -23.74 16.59
N PRO A 30 -14.45 -23.39 17.88
CA PRO A 30 -14.24 -22.03 18.32
C PRO A 30 -12.86 -21.55 17.86
N ILE A 31 -12.84 -20.42 17.13
CA ILE A 31 -11.60 -19.84 16.60
C ILE A 31 -10.64 -19.60 17.76
N LYS A 32 -9.47 -20.25 17.71
CA LYS A 32 -8.41 -20.02 18.69
C LYS A 32 -7.67 -18.73 18.37
N TRP A 33 -7.92 -17.70 19.18
CA TRP A 33 -7.28 -16.39 19.04
C TRP A 33 -5.93 -16.34 19.76
N VAL A 34 -4.89 -15.97 19.03
CA VAL A 34 -3.59 -15.61 19.61
C VAL A 34 -3.65 -14.16 20.09
N ALA A 35 -3.50 -13.95 21.39
CA ALA A 35 -3.54 -12.62 21.98
C ALA A 35 -2.27 -11.82 21.67
N VAL A 36 -2.43 -10.57 21.25
CA VAL A 36 -1.33 -9.63 20.97
C VAL A 36 -1.64 -8.28 21.64
N PRO A 37 -1.36 -8.15 22.95
CA PRO A 37 -1.56 -6.89 23.67
C PRO A 37 -0.43 -5.91 23.35
N LEU A 38 -0.76 -4.72 22.85
CA LEU A 38 0.21 -3.65 22.55
C LEU A 38 0.42 -2.68 23.73
N GLY A 39 -0.45 -2.73 24.75
CA GLY A 39 -0.40 -1.81 25.89
C GLY A 39 -0.76 -0.37 25.51
N THR A 40 -0.13 0.61 26.14
CA THR A 40 -0.29 2.05 25.80
C THR A 40 0.85 2.46 24.88
N HIS A 41 0.51 3.08 23.74
CA HIS A 41 1.49 3.53 22.77
C HIS A 41 2.33 4.71 23.26
N GLN A 42 3.63 4.68 22.98
CA GLN A 42 4.57 5.77 23.27
C GLN A 42 4.94 6.51 21.97
N PHE A 43 4.22 7.59 21.68
CA PHE A 43 4.51 8.43 20.51
C PHE A 43 5.90 9.07 20.60
N GLY A 44 6.56 9.23 19.45
CA GLY A 44 7.90 9.76 19.30
C GLY A 44 9.00 8.70 19.34
N HIS A 45 8.69 7.45 19.70
CA HIS A 45 9.65 6.35 19.79
C HIS A 45 9.73 5.55 18.49
N LEU A 46 10.10 6.25 17.42
CA LEU A 46 10.16 5.66 16.08
C LEU A 46 11.37 4.73 15.92
N ARG A 47 11.18 3.64 15.18
CA ARG A 47 12.27 2.76 14.80
C ARG A 47 13.21 3.48 13.84
N ALA A 48 14.49 3.51 14.16
CA ALA A 48 15.52 3.91 13.21
C ALA A 48 15.65 2.86 12.09
N PRO A 49 15.84 3.29 10.83
CA PRO A 49 16.05 2.35 9.73
C PRO A 49 17.42 1.67 9.87
N GLY A 50 17.51 0.41 9.46
CA GLY A 50 18.79 -0.29 9.40
C GLY A 50 19.66 0.16 8.22
N ALA A 51 19.02 0.66 7.15
CA ALA A 51 19.72 1.22 6.00
C ALA A 51 18.82 2.17 5.20
N ILE A 52 19.43 3.10 4.48
CA ILE A 52 18.81 3.79 3.35
C ILE A 52 19.24 3.08 2.07
N VAL A 53 18.28 2.55 1.32
CA VAL A 53 18.52 1.68 0.15
C VAL A 53 18.29 2.36 -1.19
N ALA A 54 17.69 3.55 -1.18
CA ALA A 54 17.56 4.44 -2.32
C ALA A 54 17.48 5.88 -1.81
N GLN A 55 18.10 6.80 -2.53
CA GLN A 55 18.10 8.22 -2.22
C GLN A 55 18.25 9.05 -3.49
N ALA A 56 17.56 10.19 -3.52
CA ALA A 56 17.73 11.27 -4.47
C ALA A 56 17.50 12.60 -3.76
N GLY A 57 18.30 13.61 -4.06
CA GLY A 57 18.20 14.95 -3.51
C GLY A 57 16.95 15.70 -3.99
N PRO A 58 16.68 16.90 -3.42
CA PRO A 58 15.47 17.67 -3.72
C PRO A 58 15.37 18.14 -5.18
N ASN A 59 16.51 18.31 -5.86
CA ASN A 59 16.56 18.69 -7.27
C ASN A 59 16.58 17.49 -8.24
N GLU A 60 16.63 16.27 -7.70
CA GLU A 60 16.70 15.03 -8.48
C GLU A 60 15.35 14.32 -8.59
N VAL A 61 14.31 14.83 -7.93
CA VAL A 61 12.92 14.32 -7.97
C VAL A 61 11.95 15.50 -8.09
N GLY A 62 10.75 15.26 -8.63
CA GLY A 62 9.77 16.32 -8.81
C GLY A 62 8.96 16.57 -7.54
N PHE A 63 8.81 17.84 -7.17
CA PHE A 63 7.83 18.31 -6.20
C PHE A 63 7.07 19.50 -6.77
N LYS A 64 5.76 19.61 -6.50
CA LYS A 64 5.01 20.82 -6.85
C LYS A 64 5.53 22.01 -6.03
N LYS A 65 5.53 23.20 -6.64
CA LYS A 65 5.84 24.46 -5.93
C LYS A 65 4.93 24.58 -4.70
N ASP A 66 5.51 25.02 -3.59
CA ASP A 66 4.91 25.12 -2.25
C ASP A 66 4.51 23.80 -1.57
N GLY A 67 4.77 22.64 -2.18
CA GLY A 67 4.47 21.33 -1.58
C GLY A 67 2.99 21.11 -1.27
N LYS A 68 2.10 21.93 -1.83
CA LYS A 68 0.65 21.87 -1.65
C LYS A 68 0.00 21.53 -2.98
N GLY A 69 -0.55 20.33 -3.10
CA GLY A 69 -1.60 20.05 -4.08
C GLY A 69 -2.92 20.62 -3.55
N CYS A 70 -3.74 21.21 -4.42
CA CYS A 70 -5.09 21.69 -4.08
C CYS A 70 -6.13 20.58 -3.86
N GLY A 71 -5.68 19.33 -3.64
CA GLY A 71 -6.46 18.28 -3.00
C GLY A 71 -7.52 17.57 -3.81
N CYS A 72 -7.83 17.96 -5.05
CA CYS A 72 -8.92 17.30 -5.76
C CYS A 72 -8.74 17.02 -7.27
N THR A 73 -7.70 17.53 -7.96
CA THR A 73 -7.62 17.34 -9.43
C THR A 73 -6.22 17.17 -10.03
N ASP A 74 -5.16 17.57 -9.33
CA ASP A 74 -3.86 17.75 -10.00
C ASP A 74 -2.88 16.58 -9.82
N GLY A 75 -3.31 15.47 -9.21
CA GLY A 75 -2.45 14.33 -8.89
C GLY A 75 -1.39 14.60 -7.80
N PRO A 76 -0.52 13.62 -7.50
CA PRO A 76 0.42 13.71 -6.39
C PRO A 76 1.32 14.94 -6.49
N ALA A 77 1.60 15.59 -5.38
CA ALA A 77 2.50 16.74 -5.32
C ALA A 77 4.00 16.35 -5.19
N GLY A 78 4.32 15.06 -5.30
CA GLY A 78 5.66 14.48 -5.33
C GLY A 78 5.61 12.95 -5.46
N PRO A 79 6.73 12.23 -5.29
CA PRO A 79 6.74 10.77 -5.36
C PRO A 79 5.99 10.15 -4.17
N VAL A 80 4.99 9.31 -4.46
CA VAL A 80 4.13 8.68 -3.43
C VAL A 80 3.95 7.17 -3.63
N THR A 81 4.62 6.60 -4.64
CA THR A 81 4.59 5.16 -4.93
C THR A 81 5.98 4.63 -5.24
N PHE A 82 6.27 3.45 -4.71
CA PHE A 82 7.52 2.72 -4.96
C PHE A 82 7.24 1.21 -4.94
N ASP A 83 8.17 0.44 -5.49
CA ASP A 83 8.14 -1.01 -5.39
C ASP A 83 9.56 -1.58 -5.25
N VAL A 84 9.66 -2.79 -4.73
CA VAL A 84 10.93 -3.49 -4.53
C VAL A 84 10.93 -4.75 -5.38
N ALA A 85 11.77 -4.77 -6.41
CA ALA A 85 11.90 -5.92 -7.27
C ALA A 85 12.53 -7.12 -6.53
N ARG A 86 12.32 -8.33 -7.04
CA ARG A 86 12.90 -9.55 -6.48
C ARG A 86 14.43 -9.54 -6.40
N ASN A 87 15.09 -8.84 -7.33
CA ASN A 87 16.55 -8.65 -7.31
C ASN A 87 17.02 -7.57 -6.31
N GLY A 88 16.12 -7.02 -5.49
CA GLY A 88 16.41 -6.00 -4.49
C GLY A 88 16.55 -4.59 -5.05
N SER A 89 16.32 -4.37 -6.36
CA SER A 89 16.27 -3.00 -6.89
C SER A 89 15.04 -2.26 -6.40
N ILE A 90 15.23 -0.97 -6.12
CA ILE A 90 14.18 -0.06 -5.65
C ILE A 90 13.72 0.77 -6.84
N TRP A 91 12.41 0.82 -7.05
CA TRP A 91 11.80 1.60 -8.12
C TRP A 91 10.85 2.60 -7.51
N VAL A 92 10.89 3.83 -7.98
CA VAL A 92 10.01 4.92 -7.52
C VAL A 92 9.40 5.59 -8.73
N LEU A 93 8.11 5.90 -8.67
CA LEU A 93 7.44 6.74 -9.66
C LEU A 93 7.64 8.21 -9.31
N ASP A 94 8.39 8.90 -10.15
CA ASP A 94 8.56 10.36 -10.12
C ASP A 94 7.56 10.96 -11.11
N VAL A 95 6.29 10.98 -10.70
CA VAL A 95 5.14 11.26 -11.56
C VAL A 95 5.25 12.62 -12.26
N LEU A 96 5.73 13.65 -11.55
CA LEU A 96 5.85 15.02 -12.08
C LEU A 96 6.92 15.14 -13.18
N ASN A 97 7.90 14.23 -13.20
CA ASN A 97 8.91 14.17 -14.25
C ASN A 97 8.67 13.03 -15.26
N HIS A 98 7.48 12.40 -15.23
CA HIS A 98 7.07 11.32 -16.13
C HIS A 98 8.13 10.23 -16.28
N ARG A 99 8.63 9.70 -15.16
CA ARG A 99 9.70 8.68 -15.16
C ARG A 99 9.64 7.75 -13.96
N LEU A 100 10.27 6.59 -14.11
CA LEU A 100 10.67 5.73 -12.99
C LEU A 100 12.14 5.96 -12.66
N LEU A 101 12.44 6.09 -11.38
CA LEU A 101 13.79 6.10 -10.84
C LEU A 101 14.12 4.72 -10.29
N VAL A 102 15.32 4.21 -10.63
CA VAL A 102 15.69 2.82 -10.37
C VAL A 102 17.06 2.74 -9.70
N TRP A 103 17.09 2.29 -8.46
CA TRP A 103 18.32 2.03 -7.72
C TRP A 103 18.63 0.54 -7.75
N ARG A 104 19.89 0.21 -8.08
CA ARG A 104 20.37 -1.17 -7.96
C ARG A 104 20.53 -1.51 -6.48
N ALA A 105 20.31 -2.79 -6.14
CA ALA A 105 20.59 -3.28 -4.80
C ALA A 105 22.02 -2.92 -4.36
N GLY A 106 22.16 -2.37 -3.14
CA GLY A 106 23.43 -1.93 -2.58
C GLY A 106 24.00 -0.63 -3.17
N ARG A 107 23.29 0.06 -4.08
CA ARG A 107 23.74 1.34 -4.67
C ARG A 107 22.70 2.44 -4.49
N PRO A 108 22.60 3.04 -3.29
CA PRO A 108 21.51 3.93 -2.93
C PRO A 108 21.61 5.35 -3.52
N ALA A 109 22.77 5.79 -4.01
CA ALA A 109 22.99 7.20 -4.32
C ALA A 109 22.63 7.65 -5.75
N ARG A 110 22.65 6.75 -6.75
CA ARG A 110 22.51 7.15 -8.17
C ARG A 110 21.46 6.31 -8.88
N PRO A 111 20.24 6.82 -9.08
CA PRO A 111 19.22 6.10 -9.84
C PRO A 111 19.55 6.09 -11.33
N ARG A 112 19.23 5.00 -11.99
CA ARG A 112 18.93 4.98 -13.43
C ARG A 112 17.55 5.58 -13.62
N THR A 113 17.37 6.36 -14.69
CA THR A 113 16.06 6.85 -15.11
C THR A 113 15.47 5.97 -16.21
N LEU A 114 14.16 5.75 -16.15
CA LEU A 114 13.35 5.16 -17.21
C LEU A 114 12.23 6.12 -17.57
N SER A 115 12.27 6.68 -18.78
CA SER A 115 11.28 7.67 -19.21
C SER A 115 9.92 7.01 -19.50
N LEU A 116 8.86 7.67 -19.05
CA LEU A 116 7.45 7.35 -19.32
C LEU A 116 6.74 8.53 -20.00
N LYS A 117 7.49 9.33 -20.78
CA LYS A 117 6.95 10.50 -21.50
C LYS A 117 5.76 10.11 -22.37
N GLY A 118 4.76 10.99 -22.41
CA GLY A 118 3.51 10.78 -23.14
C GLY A 118 2.47 9.92 -22.40
N LEU A 119 2.80 9.42 -21.20
CA LEU A 119 1.87 8.70 -20.34
C LEU A 119 1.51 9.52 -19.10
N ASP A 120 0.23 9.52 -18.77
CA ASP A 120 -0.25 9.87 -17.44
C ASP A 120 -0.36 8.58 -16.61
N VAL A 121 0.49 8.46 -15.59
CA VAL A 121 0.72 7.22 -14.82
C VAL A 121 0.23 7.42 -13.39
N ARG A 122 -0.70 6.57 -12.97
CA ARG A 122 -1.33 6.63 -11.64
C ARG A 122 -0.69 5.73 -10.60
N ASP A 123 -0.27 4.53 -10.99
CA ASP A 123 0.43 3.57 -10.12
C ASP A 123 1.22 2.57 -10.96
N PHE A 124 2.12 1.83 -10.30
CA PHE A 124 2.86 0.74 -10.93
C PHE A 124 3.09 -0.44 -9.98
N ALA A 125 3.39 -1.60 -10.56
CA ALA A 125 3.87 -2.76 -9.83
C ALA A 125 4.89 -3.55 -10.65
N LEU A 126 5.80 -4.25 -9.98
CA LEU A 126 6.85 -5.03 -10.64
C LEU A 126 6.56 -6.53 -10.58
N GLY A 127 6.36 -7.13 -11.75
CA GLY A 127 6.26 -8.57 -11.94
C GLY A 127 7.51 -9.32 -11.49
N ARG A 128 7.35 -10.62 -11.21
CA ARG A 128 8.44 -11.51 -10.77
C ARG A 128 9.56 -11.68 -11.79
N ASP A 129 9.21 -11.53 -13.05
CA ASP A 129 10.07 -11.58 -14.25
C ASP A 129 10.70 -10.22 -14.58
N GLY A 130 10.40 -9.18 -13.80
CA GLY A 130 10.85 -7.81 -14.06
C GLY A 130 9.94 -7.03 -15.01
N THR A 131 8.80 -7.59 -15.43
CA THR A 131 7.78 -6.84 -16.17
C THR A 131 7.28 -5.67 -15.32
N ILE A 132 7.20 -4.49 -15.92
CA ILE A 132 6.68 -3.28 -15.28
C ILE A 132 5.22 -3.15 -15.69
N TYR A 133 4.31 -3.24 -14.72
CA TYR A 133 2.90 -2.99 -14.95
C TYR A 133 2.56 -1.56 -14.53
N LEU A 134 1.88 -0.83 -15.41
CA LEU A 134 1.44 0.54 -15.15
C LEU A 134 -0.07 0.64 -15.26
N TYR A 135 -0.66 1.36 -14.30
CA TYR A 135 -1.92 2.05 -14.56
C TYR A 135 -1.61 3.38 -15.21
N ALA A 136 -1.87 3.44 -16.51
CA ALA A 136 -1.52 4.59 -17.32
C ALA A 136 -2.46 4.74 -18.50
N VAL A 137 -2.68 5.98 -18.92
CA VAL A 137 -3.29 6.34 -20.19
C VAL A 137 -2.31 7.23 -20.96
N TYR A 138 -2.55 7.43 -22.25
CA TYR A 138 -1.86 8.49 -22.95
C TYR A 138 -2.27 9.85 -22.36
N ALA A 139 -1.30 10.72 -22.14
CA ALA A 139 -1.57 12.12 -21.77
C ALA A 139 -2.29 12.83 -22.94
N GLU A 140 -1.85 12.55 -24.16
CA GLU A 140 -2.49 12.99 -25.41
C GLU A 140 -2.78 11.74 -26.26
N PRO A 141 -4.02 11.22 -26.23
CA PRO A 141 -4.37 10.00 -26.94
C PRO A 141 -4.29 10.20 -28.47
N PRO A 142 -3.59 9.33 -29.21
CA PRO A 142 -3.62 9.37 -30.67
C PRO A 142 -5.01 9.00 -31.20
N ALA A 143 -5.32 9.43 -32.42
CA ALA A 143 -6.56 9.05 -33.09
C ALA A 143 -6.69 7.52 -33.19
N GLY A 144 -7.86 6.99 -32.82
CA GLY A 144 -8.11 5.54 -32.81
C GLY A 144 -7.52 4.80 -31.60
N ASP A 145 -7.06 5.49 -30.56
CA ASP A 145 -6.63 4.80 -29.33
C ASP A 145 -7.76 4.00 -28.70
N SER A 146 -7.41 2.79 -28.29
CA SER A 146 -8.34 1.86 -27.64
C SER A 146 -8.89 2.37 -26.29
N GLY A 147 -8.26 3.36 -25.65
CA GLY A 147 -8.55 3.74 -24.27
C GLY A 147 -8.03 2.74 -23.23
N ALA A 148 -7.02 1.93 -23.60
CA ALA A 148 -6.39 0.99 -22.69
C ALA A 148 -5.71 1.71 -21.53
N ASN A 149 -6.01 1.28 -20.31
CA ASN A 149 -5.56 1.89 -19.06
C ASN A 149 -4.59 1.00 -18.26
N LEU A 150 -4.24 -0.19 -18.78
CA LEU A 150 -3.25 -1.09 -18.23
C LEU A 150 -2.18 -1.39 -19.25
N TRP A 151 -0.92 -1.21 -18.84
CA TRP A 151 0.25 -1.38 -19.68
C TRP A 151 1.20 -2.38 -19.05
N ALA A 152 1.80 -3.24 -19.85
CA ALA A 152 2.95 -4.04 -19.46
C ALA A 152 4.16 -3.65 -20.29
N LEU A 153 5.27 -3.36 -19.62
CA LEU A 153 6.53 -2.98 -20.24
C LEU A 153 7.64 -3.95 -19.83
N THR A 154 8.60 -4.14 -20.71
CA THR A 154 9.89 -4.73 -20.34
C THR A 154 10.62 -3.84 -19.32
N PRO A 155 11.65 -4.36 -18.61
CA PRO A 155 12.51 -3.54 -17.75
C PRO A 155 13.17 -2.33 -18.47
N LYS A 156 13.21 -2.33 -19.80
CA LYS A 156 13.75 -1.25 -20.66
C LYS A 156 12.66 -0.33 -21.23
N ALA A 157 11.44 -0.35 -20.68
CA ALA A 157 10.27 0.44 -21.12
C ALA A 157 9.74 0.13 -22.54
N LYS A 158 10.14 -0.98 -23.16
CA LYS A 158 9.45 -1.44 -24.38
C LYS A 158 8.08 -2.00 -24.01
N VAL A 159 7.03 -1.55 -24.69
CA VAL A 159 5.66 -2.06 -24.51
C VAL A 159 5.61 -3.53 -24.92
N LEU A 160 5.09 -4.37 -24.03
CA LEU A 160 4.78 -5.77 -24.30
C LEU A 160 3.33 -5.91 -24.78
N TRP A 161 2.41 -5.27 -24.07
CA TRP A 161 0.99 -5.23 -24.42
C TRP A 161 0.28 -4.09 -23.69
N ARG A 162 -0.94 -3.77 -24.18
CA ARG A 162 -1.90 -2.85 -23.55
C ARG A 162 -3.25 -3.54 -23.44
N ALA A 163 -3.98 -3.27 -22.37
CA ALA A 163 -5.29 -3.87 -22.12
C ALA A 163 -6.20 -2.94 -21.30
N HIS A 164 -7.50 -3.25 -21.30
CA HIS A 164 -8.43 -2.62 -20.37
C HIS A 164 -8.41 -3.32 -19.02
N ALA A 165 -8.46 -2.52 -17.95
CA ALA A 165 -8.53 -2.98 -16.59
C ALA A 165 -9.63 -2.25 -15.82
N LEU A 166 -10.28 -2.98 -14.93
CA LEU A 166 -11.06 -2.37 -13.86
C LEU A 166 -10.11 -1.62 -12.93
N THR A 167 -10.24 -0.30 -12.89
CA THR A 167 -9.38 0.56 -12.08
C THR A 167 -9.78 0.53 -10.62
N GLY A 168 -8.81 0.30 -9.75
CA GLY A 168 -8.92 0.44 -8.31
C GLY A 168 -7.98 1.52 -7.82
N ASN A 169 -7.68 1.48 -6.53
CA ASN A 169 -6.81 2.43 -5.85
C ASN A 169 -5.33 2.09 -5.99
N ALA A 170 -4.98 0.85 -6.34
CA ALA A 170 -3.60 0.39 -6.29
C ALA A 170 -3.33 -0.83 -7.17
N LEU A 171 -2.12 -0.93 -7.72
CA LEU A 171 -1.58 -2.14 -8.34
C LEU A 171 -0.73 -2.92 -7.35
N ARG A 172 -0.93 -4.24 -7.27
CA ARG A 172 -0.15 -5.15 -6.42
C ARG A 172 0.13 -6.46 -7.14
N ILE A 173 1.33 -7.00 -6.99
CA ILE A 173 1.59 -8.40 -7.37
C ILE A 173 1.15 -9.31 -6.24
N GLY A 174 0.25 -10.23 -6.57
CA GLY A 174 -0.19 -11.28 -5.68
C GLY A 174 0.87 -12.37 -5.49
N PRO A 175 0.71 -13.23 -4.47
CA PRO A 175 1.62 -14.34 -4.17
C PRO A 175 1.57 -15.47 -5.22
N ASN A 176 0.59 -15.48 -6.11
CA ASN A 176 0.55 -16.34 -7.29
C ASN A 176 1.30 -15.73 -8.49
N GLY A 177 1.87 -14.53 -8.35
CA GLY A 177 2.56 -13.81 -9.42
C GLY A 177 1.64 -13.03 -10.36
N ALA A 178 0.32 -13.12 -10.20
CA ALA A 178 -0.63 -12.31 -10.97
C ALA A 178 -0.63 -10.86 -10.48
N LEU A 179 -0.90 -9.92 -11.38
CA LEU A 179 -1.18 -8.54 -11.06
C LEU A 179 -2.63 -8.40 -10.58
N TYR A 180 -2.83 -7.62 -9.52
CA TYR A 180 -4.12 -7.28 -8.98
C TYR A 180 -4.33 -5.77 -8.93
N SER A 181 -5.58 -5.38 -9.15
CA SER A 181 -6.12 -4.09 -8.74
C SER A 181 -6.75 -4.23 -7.37
N VAL A 182 -6.40 -3.33 -6.44
CA VAL A 182 -6.98 -3.28 -5.10
C VAL A 182 -7.96 -2.12 -5.00
N GLY A 183 -9.13 -2.34 -4.40
CA GLY A 183 -10.10 -1.28 -4.15
C GLY A 183 -11.14 -1.07 -5.26
N VAL A 184 -11.26 -2.00 -6.23
CA VAL A 184 -12.25 -1.89 -7.31
C VAL A 184 -13.66 -1.94 -6.72
N LYS A 185 -14.44 -0.84 -6.84
CA LYS A 185 -15.81 -0.65 -6.31
C LYS A 185 -15.98 -0.71 -4.78
N ARG A 186 -15.10 -1.42 -4.06
CA ARG A 186 -15.08 -1.55 -2.60
C ARG A 186 -13.64 -1.55 -2.12
N ALA A 187 -13.36 -0.84 -1.01
CA ALA A 187 -12.01 -0.58 -0.53
C ALA A 187 -11.12 -1.84 -0.35
N GLY A 188 -11.71 -2.98 0.04
CA GLY A 188 -11.00 -4.24 0.26
C GLY A 188 -10.93 -5.19 -0.94
N ALA A 189 -11.58 -4.89 -2.07
CA ALA A 189 -11.71 -5.84 -3.17
C ALA A 189 -10.40 -6.03 -3.95
N TRP A 190 -10.06 -7.28 -4.25
CA TRP A 190 -8.90 -7.68 -5.04
C TRP A 190 -9.35 -8.22 -6.39
N THR A 191 -9.03 -7.51 -7.47
CA THR A 191 -9.41 -7.88 -8.83
C THR A 191 -8.18 -8.31 -9.62
N PRO A 192 -8.06 -9.59 -10.03
CA PRO A 192 -6.94 -10.02 -10.84
C PRO A 192 -7.01 -9.35 -12.21
N LEU A 193 -5.89 -8.81 -12.67
CA LEU A 193 -5.75 -8.15 -13.97
C LEU A 193 -4.97 -9.00 -14.98
N THR A 194 -4.15 -9.93 -14.48
CA THR A 194 -3.40 -10.86 -15.30
C THR A 194 -3.56 -12.29 -14.77
N THR A 195 -3.20 -13.26 -15.61
CA THR A 195 -2.83 -14.61 -15.16
C THR A 195 -1.53 -14.57 -14.35
N SER A 196 -1.16 -15.67 -13.70
CA SER A 196 0.13 -15.85 -13.02
C SER A 196 1.33 -15.74 -13.98
N ALA A 197 1.12 -16.01 -15.26
CA ALA A 197 2.11 -15.84 -16.33
C ALA A 197 2.17 -14.41 -16.90
N GLY A 198 1.46 -13.44 -16.30
CA GLY A 198 1.47 -12.05 -16.74
C GLY A 198 0.66 -11.74 -18.01
N ARG A 199 -0.16 -12.68 -18.50
CA ARG A 199 -1.08 -12.42 -19.62
C ARG A 199 -2.31 -11.63 -19.14
N PRO A 200 -2.76 -10.58 -19.85
CA PRO A 200 -3.90 -9.77 -19.43
C PRO A 200 -5.21 -10.59 -19.43
N LEU A 201 -6.07 -10.34 -18.45
CA LEU A 201 -7.41 -10.89 -18.37
C LEU A 201 -8.41 -9.96 -19.03
N THR A 202 -9.44 -10.52 -19.68
CA THR A 202 -10.59 -9.75 -20.19
C THR A 202 -11.38 -9.12 -19.04
N LEU A 203 -12.10 -8.01 -19.28
CA LEU A 203 -12.92 -7.37 -18.25
C LEU A 203 -13.93 -8.33 -17.61
N ALA A 204 -14.49 -9.28 -18.38
CA ALA A 204 -15.39 -10.30 -17.83
C ALA A 204 -14.68 -11.26 -16.88
N GLN A 205 -13.46 -11.69 -17.21
CA GLN A 205 -12.63 -12.50 -16.32
C GLN A 205 -12.22 -11.72 -15.06
N GLN A 206 -11.87 -10.44 -15.20
CA GLN A 206 -11.53 -9.57 -14.06
C GLN A 206 -12.70 -9.50 -13.08
N ARG A 207 -13.92 -9.19 -13.56
CA ARG A 207 -15.14 -9.14 -12.71
C ARG A 207 -15.42 -10.45 -12.00
N ARG A 208 -15.30 -11.59 -12.70
CA ARG A 208 -15.54 -12.91 -12.11
C ARG A 208 -14.47 -13.29 -11.09
N GLY A 209 -13.23 -12.84 -11.30
CA GLY A 209 -12.10 -13.12 -10.40
C GLY A 209 -11.99 -12.18 -9.20
N THR A 210 -12.83 -11.14 -9.10
CA THR A 210 -12.78 -10.20 -7.98
C THR A 210 -13.16 -10.88 -6.67
N THR A 211 -12.28 -10.82 -5.68
CA THR A 211 -12.51 -11.33 -4.33
C THR A 211 -12.60 -10.20 -3.31
N ALA A 212 -13.28 -10.44 -2.19
CA ALA A 212 -13.38 -9.45 -1.10
C ALA A 212 -12.11 -9.39 -0.21
N SER A 213 -11.28 -10.44 -0.27
CA SER A 213 -10.13 -10.62 0.61
C SER A 213 -8.83 -10.73 -0.21
N GLN A 214 -7.74 -10.30 0.41
CA GLN A 214 -6.41 -10.38 -0.19
C GLN A 214 -5.98 -11.84 -0.37
N PRO A 215 -5.57 -12.26 -1.58
CA PRO A 215 -4.99 -13.60 -1.77
C PRO A 215 -3.61 -13.71 -1.12
N LEU A 216 -3.36 -14.85 -0.49
CA LEU A 216 -2.10 -15.32 0.06
C LEU A 216 -1.56 -16.54 -0.71
N ALA A 217 -0.30 -16.90 -0.45
CA ALA A 217 0.28 -18.11 -1.01
C ALA A 217 -0.50 -19.36 -0.55
N GLY A 218 -0.56 -20.40 -1.38
CA GLY A 218 -1.25 -21.64 -1.05
C GLY A 218 -2.79 -21.55 -1.08
N GLY A 219 -3.36 -20.53 -1.73
CA GLY A 219 -4.82 -20.37 -1.85
C GLY A 219 -5.50 -19.81 -0.59
N MET A 220 -4.72 -19.45 0.42
CA MET A 220 -5.22 -18.75 1.61
C MET A 220 -5.59 -17.30 1.30
N HIS A 221 -6.25 -16.63 2.23
CA HIS A 221 -6.49 -15.21 2.21
C HIS A 221 -6.36 -14.57 3.60
N VAL A 222 -6.07 -13.28 3.63
CA VAL A 222 -6.08 -12.49 4.88
C VAL A 222 -7.46 -11.92 5.11
N ILE A 223 -7.95 -12.08 6.34
CA ILE A 223 -9.10 -11.36 6.87
C ILE A 223 -8.55 -10.34 7.88
N ALA A 224 -9.00 -9.09 7.77
CA ALA A 224 -8.65 -8.02 8.70
C ALA A 224 -9.92 -7.27 9.09
N ASN A 225 -10.28 -7.31 10.37
CA ASN A 225 -11.52 -6.74 10.89
C ASN A 225 -11.22 -5.76 12.01
N GLN A 226 -11.74 -4.53 11.89
CA GLN A 226 -11.77 -3.57 12.98
C GLN A 226 -12.98 -3.89 13.87
N VAL A 227 -12.76 -4.34 15.10
CA VAL A 227 -13.86 -4.68 16.03
C VAL A 227 -14.31 -3.44 16.80
N GLY A 228 -13.37 -2.58 17.15
CA GLY A 228 -13.62 -1.30 17.81
C GLY A 228 -12.34 -0.48 17.88
N ALA A 229 -12.40 0.73 18.44
CA ALA A 229 -11.24 1.65 18.44
C ALA A 229 -9.98 1.11 19.14
N HIS A 230 -10.07 0.02 19.89
CA HIS A 230 -8.98 -0.57 20.68
C HIS A 230 -8.68 -2.03 20.31
N GLU A 231 -9.31 -2.55 19.27
CA GLU A 231 -9.23 -3.96 18.92
C GLU A 231 -9.34 -4.20 17.41
N VAL A 232 -8.36 -4.93 16.89
CA VAL A 232 -8.28 -5.37 15.50
C VAL A 232 -8.00 -6.86 15.47
N HIS A 233 -8.72 -7.56 14.60
CA HIS A 233 -8.55 -8.98 14.35
C HIS A 233 -7.89 -9.21 13.01
N PHE A 234 -6.92 -10.12 12.99
CA PHE A 234 -6.32 -10.64 11.76
C PHE A 234 -6.50 -12.14 11.74
N ALA A 235 -6.79 -12.71 10.57
CA ALA A 235 -6.85 -14.15 10.41
C ALA A 235 -6.33 -14.58 9.04
N PHE A 236 -5.80 -15.79 9.00
CA PHE A 236 -5.70 -16.57 7.78
C PHE A 236 -6.95 -17.43 7.66
N ALA A 237 -7.56 -17.39 6.49
CA ALA A 237 -8.54 -18.36 6.08
C ALA A 237 -8.03 -19.11 4.86
N ASP A 238 -8.36 -20.39 4.77
CA ASP A 238 -8.00 -21.22 3.63
C ASP A 238 -8.92 -20.95 2.43
N HIS A 239 -8.84 -21.81 1.42
CA HIS A 239 -9.67 -21.72 0.22
C HIS A 239 -11.17 -21.95 0.48
N ALA A 240 -11.53 -22.70 1.52
CA ALA A 240 -12.91 -22.97 1.91
C ALA A 240 -13.49 -21.84 2.78
N GLY A 241 -12.64 -20.94 3.29
CA GLY A 241 -13.01 -19.87 4.20
C GLY A 241 -12.80 -20.25 5.67
N ASP A 242 -12.25 -21.43 5.95
CA ASP A 242 -12.01 -21.88 7.30
C ASP A 242 -10.79 -21.16 7.89
N VAL A 243 -10.97 -20.62 9.09
CA VAL A 243 -9.91 -19.87 9.79
C VAL A 243 -8.87 -20.85 10.31
N VAL A 244 -7.69 -20.83 9.69
CA VAL A 244 -6.56 -21.69 10.06
C VAL A 244 -5.68 -21.07 11.16
N ARG A 245 -5.71 -19.74 11.30
CA ARG A 245 -4.98 -19.01 12.34
C ARG A 245 -5.58 -17.63 12.54
N ALA A 246 -5.67 -17.18 13.78
CA ALA A 246 -6.22 -15.88 14.11
C ALA A 246 -5.43 -15.18 15.22
N TRP A 247 -5.36 -13.85 15.13
CA TRP A 247 -4.72 -12.97 16.09
C TRP A 247 -5.70 -11.88 16.53
N ARG A 248 -5.73 -11.66 17.84
CA ARG A 248 -6.50 -10.59 18.48
C ARG A 248 -5.51 -9.53 18.96
N VAL A 249 -5.43 -8.43 18.23
CA VAL A 249 -4.56 -7.29 18.56
C VAL A 249 -5.35 -6.29 19.38
N THR A 250 -4.90 -5.98 20.59
CA THR A 250 -5.55 -5.03 21.49
C THR A 250 -4.59 -3.92 21.91
N SER A 251 -5.12 -2.72 22.13
CA SER A 251 -4.32 -1.56 22.57
C SER A 251 -5.13 -0.64 23.46
N ARG A 252 -4.48 -0.02 24.45
CA ARG A 252 -5.06 1.08 25.24
C ARG A 252 -5.05 2.40 24.48
N THR A 253 -4.28 2.49 23.41
CA THR A 253 -4.30 3.61 22.46
C THR A 253 -5.24 3.27 21.31
N GLN A 254 -5.87 4.29 20.73
CA GLN A 254 -6.77 4.08 19.60
C GLN A 254 -5.99 3.51 18.41
N MET A 255 -6.60 2.56 17.71
CA MET A 255 -6.10 1.87 16.54
C MET A 255 -7.09 1.92 15.39
N ALA A 256 -6.59 2.05 14.17
CA ALA A 256 -7.36 1.89 12.94
C ALA A 256 -6.65 0.97 11.94
N LEU A 257 -7.43 0.19 11.19
CA LEU A 257 -6.93 -0.52 10.01
C LEU A 257 -6.51 0.48 8.93
N ALA A 258 -5.26 0.38 8.50
CA ALA A 258 -4.67 1.23 7.49
C ALA A 258 -4.57 0.49 6.14
N ALA A 259 -5.72 0.12 5.58
CA ALA A 259 -5.82 -0.78 4.43
C ALA A 259 -5.09 -0.30 3.15
N GLY A 260 -4.71 0.99 3.08
CA GLY A 260 -4.00 1.58 1.94
C GLY A 260 -2.48 1.61 2.05
N THR A 261 -1.90 1.54 3.25
CA THR A 261 -0.48 1.90 3.47
C THR A 261 0.47 0.72 3.28
N LEU A 262 0.21 -0.39 3.99
CA LEU A 262 0.96 -1.64 3.85
C LEU A 262 0.00 -2.74 3.40
N THR A 263 0.37 -3.41 2.31
CA THR A 263 -0.29 -4.66 1.92
C THR A 263 0.22 -5.79 2.83
N PRO A 264 -0.66 -6.49 3.57
CA PRO A 264 -0.28 -7.65 4.36
C PRO A 264 0.56 -8.66 3.58
N SER A 265 1.51 -9.33 4.24
CA SER A 265 2.40 -10.29 3.58
C SER A 265 2.99 -11.29 4.55
N LEU A 266 3.54 -12.38 4.02
CA LEU A 266 4.21 -13.40 4.82
C LEU A 266 5.73 -13.21 4.80
N VAL A 267 6.35 -13.22 5.98
CA VAL A 267 7.81 -13.26 6.15
C VAL A 267 8.18 -14.44 7.05
N GLY A 268 8.78 -15.47 6.45
CA GLY A 268 9.09 -16.72 7.16
C GLY A 268 7.85 -17.40 7.75
N GLY A 269 6.69 -17.26 7.10
CA GLY A 269 5.40 -17.80 7.57
C GLY A 269 4.65 -16.91 8.57
N ASP A 270 5.27 -15.85 9.09
CA ASP A 270 4.62 -14.88 9.98
C ASP A 270 3.91 -13.79 9.17
N LEU A 271 2.75 -13.35 9.65
CA LEU A 271 1.97 -12.29 9.01
C LEU A 271 2.53 -10.92 9.38
N VAL A 272 2.96 -10.14 8.40
CA VAL A 272 3.36 -8.74 8.59
C VAL A 272 2.19 -7.84 8.22
N VAL A 273 1.72 -7.05 9.19
CA VAL A 273 0.60 -6.11 9.06
C VAL A 273 0.96 -4.77 9.68
N GLN A 274 0.11 -3.79 9.45
CA GLN A 274 0.22 -2.46 10.02
C GLN A 274 -1.15 -1.99 10.50
N VAL A 275 -1.15 -1.32 11.65
CA VAL A 275 -2.29 -0.56 12.18
C VAL A 275 -1.84 0.88 12.42
N ASP A 276 -2.75 1.82 12.27
CA ASP A 276 -2.50 3.21 12.64
C ASP A 276 -2.82 3.39 14.11
N VAL A 277 -1.87 3.91 14.89
CA VAL A 277 -2.10 4.27 16.28
C VAL A 277 -2.21 5.79 16.39
N SER A 278 -3.23 6.26 17.09
CA SER A 278 -3.50 7.69 17.19
C SER A 278 -3.97 8.12 18.58
N ARG A 279 -3.71 9.40 18.88
CA ARG A 279 -4.17 10.04 20.11
C ARG A 279 -4.43 11.51 19.85
N GLN A 280 -5.67 11.94 20.09
CA GLN A 280 -6.00 13.36 20.13
C GLN A 280 -5.40 13.99 21.39
N THR A 281 -4.69 15.10 21.22
CA THR A 281 -4.21 15.95 22.33
C THR A 281 -4.84 17.33 22.21
N LYS A 282 -4.64 18.20 23.22
CA LYS A 282 -5.17 19.58 23.20
C LYS A 282 -4.71 20.40 21.99
N GLY A 283 -3.52 20.11 21.45
CA GLY A 283 -2.89 20.92 20.38
C GLY A 283 -2.68 20.20 19.05
N ALA A 284 -2.79 18.87 19.00
CA ALA A 284 -2.53 18.10 17.78
C ALA A 284 -3.09 16.67 17.85
N LEU A 285 -3.33 16.08 16.67
CA LEU A 285 -3.45 14.63 16.51
C LEU A 285 -2.05 14.02 16.39
N LEU A 286 -1.72 13.14 17.34
CA LEU A 286 -0.55 12.27 17.23
C LEU A 286 -0.94 11.02 16.44
N TRP A 287 -0.09 10.62 15.49
CA TRP A 287 -0.36 9.52 14.59
C TRP A 287 0.95 8.87 14.11
N GLU A 288 1.04 7.55 14.24
CA GLU A 288 2.17 6.72 13.80
C GLU A 288 1.67 5.40 13.21
N HIS A 289 2.49 4.77 12.35
CA HIS A 289 2.23 3.42 11.86
C HIS A 289 2.84 2.41 12.82
N GLN A 290 2.01 1.56 13.42
CA GLN A 290 2.48 0.43 14.21
C GLN A 290 2.56 -0.83 13.33
N VAL A 291 3.79 -1.27 13.06
CA VAL A 291 4.06 -2.50 12.30
C VAL A 291 4.11 -3.68 13.27
N LEU A 292 3.48 -4.78 12.88
CA LEU A 292 3.46 -6.03 13.64
C LEU A 292 3.88 -7.18 12.74
N ARG A 293 4.76 -8.05 13.24
CA ARG A 293 4.99 -9.38 12.66
C ARG A 293 4.37 -10.43 13.57
N LEU A 294 3.19 -10.88 13.18
CA LEU A 294 2.34 -11.81 13.91
C LEU A 294 2.80 -13.25 13.65
N ALA A 295 3.30 -13.88 14.70
CA ALA A 295 3.80 -15.24 14.74
C ALA A 295 2.76 -16.20 15.38
N PRO A 296 2.91 -17.52 15.26
CA PRO A 296 1.96 -18.49 15.83
C PRO A 296 1.65 -18.31 17.33
N THR A 297 2.58 -17.73 18.11
CA THR A 297 2.48 -17.58 19.56
C THR A 297 2.30 -16.15 20.04
N GLY A 298 2.20 -15.17 19.14
CA GLY A 298 2.07 -13.75 19.51
C GLY A 298 2.65 -12.82 18.44
N SER A 299 3.22 -11.70 18.85
CA SER A 299 4.00 -10.84 17.97
C SER A 299 5.49 -11.16 18.11
N ARG A 300 6.17 -11.46 17.01
CA ARG A 300 7.63 -11.63 16.98
C ARG A 300 8.36 -10.29 17.09
N THR A 301 7.82 -9.26 16.47
CA THR A 301 8.34 -7.89 16.57
C THR A 301 7.21 -6.89 16.38
N SER A 302 7.32 -5.77 17.09
CA SER A 302 6.44 -4.62 16.95
C SER A 302 7.27 -3.36 17.04
N PHE A 303 7.08 -2.44 16.10
CA PHE A 303 7.74 -1.14 16.13
C PHE A 303 6.96 -0.09 15.37
N SER A 304 7.29 1.17 15.64
CA SER A 304 6.53 2.32 15.18
C SER A 304 7.31 3.07 14.10
N LEU A 305 6.61 3.52 13.07
CA LEU A 305 7.16 4.29 11.96
C LEU A 305 6.42 5.64 11.86
N ASP A 306 7.13 6.64 11.36
CA ASP A 306 6.55 7.95 11.12
C ASP A 306 5.43 7.85 10.08
N ALA A 307 4.21 8.21 10.45
CA ALA A 307 3.08 8.28 9.53
C ALA A 307 3.11 9.51 8.61
N LYS A 308 3.98 10.47 8.92
CA LYS A 308 4.20 11.72 8.15
C LYS A 308 5.47 11.66 7.31
N ALA A 309 6.04 10.47 7.11
CA ALA A 309 7.29 10.28 6.38
C ALA A 309 7.23 10.72 4.91
N VAL A 310 6.03 10.80 4.33
CA VAL A 310 5.79 11.26 2.96
C VAL A 310 5.11 12.62 3.00
N CYS A 311 5.75 13.60 2.37
CA CYS A 311 5.20 14.94 2.22
C CYS A 311 4.12 14.99 1.14
N CYS A 312 3.35 16.08 1.14
CA CYS A 312 2.51 16.48 0.01
C CYS A 312 1.45 15.43 -0.39
N ASN A 313 1.10 14.56 0.56
CA ASN A 313 -0.06 13.70 0.47
C ASN A 313 -1.31 14.56 0.72
N ASP A 314 -2.12 14.71 -0.30
CA ASP A 314 -3.38 15.46 -0.25
C ASP A 314 -4.58 14.54 0.01
N GLY A 315 -4.35 13.25 0.28
CA GLY A 315 -5.38 12.25 0.51
C GLY A 315 -6.04 11.74 -0.78
N ALA A 316 -5.65 12.25 -1.94
CA ALA A 316 -6.25 11.94 -3.23
C ALA A 316 -5.27 11.12 -4.11
N GLY A 317 -5.38 9.79 -4.07
CA GLY A 317 -4.68 8.93 -5.04
C GLY A 317 -4.18 7.59 -4.50
N ALA A 318 -3.57 6.81 -5.40
CA ALA A 318 -2.88 5.59 -5.07
C ALA A 318 -1.62 5.91 -4.26
N MET A 319 -1.51 5.34 -3.06
CA MET A 319 -0.31 5.47 -2.24
C MET A 319 0.30 4.09 -1.99
N THR A 320 1.62 4.05 -2.06
CA THR A 320 2.39 2.90 -1.63
C THR A 320 3.52 3.42 -0.77
N LEU A 321 3.29 3.47 0.53
CA LEU A 321 4.26 4.01 1.48
C LEU A 321 5.10 2.94 2.15
N LEU A 322 4.53 1.74 2.29
CA LEU A 322 5.18 0.60 2.92
C LEU A 322 5.16 -0.62 2.00
N ARG A 323 6.29 -1.32 1.92
CA ARG A 323 6.44 -2.56 1.16
C ARG A 323 7.23 -3.58 1.95
N THR A 324 6.83 -4.84 1.87
CA THR A 324 7.65 -5.97 2.31
C THR A 324 8.28 -6.64 1.10
N ALA A 325 9.57 -6.92 1.21
CA ALA A 325 10.32 -7.64 0.18
C ALA A 325 11.57 -8.26 0.80
N SER A 326 11.98 -9.44 0.33
CA SER A 326 13.22 -10.09 0.76
C SER A 326 13.39 -10.13 2.29
N GLY A 327 12.30 -10.40 3.01
CA GLY A 327 12.25 -10.48 4.47
C GLY A 327 12.39 -9.16 5.24
N GLY A 328 12.51 -8.02 4.55
CA GLY A 328 12.55 -6.69 5.16
C GLY A 328 11.28 -5.89 4.92
N LEU A 329 11.09 -4.85 5.73
CA LEU A 329 10.10 -3.79 5.47
C LEU A 329 10.80 -2.56 4.91
N TYR A 330 10.17 -1.90 3.95
CA TYR A 330 10.65 -0.70 3.30
C TYR A 330 9.63 0.41 3.47
N GLN A 331 10.11 1.63 3.73
CA GLN A 331 9.29 2.83 3.81
C GLN A 331 9.79 3.88 2.84
N LEU A 332 8.89 4.39 1.99
CA LEU A 332 9.14 5.59 1.21
C LEU A 332 9.10 6.81 2.12
N ARG A 333 10.06 7.72 1.93
CA ARG A 333 10.12 8.99 2.64
C ARG A 333 10.39 10.12 1.66
N THR A 334 9.63 11.19 1.74
CA THR A 334 9.76 12.34 0.85
C THR A 334 9.62 13.65 1.59
N ASN A 335 10.41 14.63 1.18
CA ASN A 335 10.37 15.98 1.71
C ASN A 335 10.90 16.95 0.64
N PRO A 336 10.21 18.04 0.28
CA PRO A 336 10.67 18.93 -0.79
C PRO A 336 12.03 19.60 -0.49
N LYS A 337 12.42 19.68 0.79
CA LYS A 337 13.70 20.26 1.21
C LYS A 337 14.87 19.28 1.13
N THR A 338 14.63 17.98 1.31
CA THR A 338 15.71 16.97 1.40
C THR A 338 15.65 15.91 0.29
N GLY A 339 14.58 15.89 -0.51
CA GLY A 339 14.39 14.94 -1.58
C GLY A 339 13.62 13.69 -1.16
N LEU A 340 14.06 12.56 -1.68
CA LEU A 340 13.45 11.26 -1.49
C LEU A 340 14.45 10.27 -0.91
N SER A 341 13.98 9.40 -0.02
CA SER A 341 14.70 8.21 0.39
C SER A 341 13.77 7.01 0.57
N VAL A 342 14.31 5.80 0.42
CA VAL A 342 13.63 4.57 0.83
C VAL A 342 14.45 3.93 1.94
N ALA A 343 13.83 3.83 3.10
CA ALA A 343 14.39 3.23 4.30
C ALA A 343 14.07 1.73 4.36
N ARG A 344 15.02 0.90 4.79
CA ARG A 344 14.83 -0.53 5.06
C ARG A 344 14.91 -0.81 6.56
N TYR A 345 14.03 -1.67 7.03
CA TYR A 345 13.89 -2.12 8.42
C TYR A 345 14.00 -3.64 8.49
N SER A 346 14.66 -4.12 9.55
CA SER A 346 14.61 -5.53 9.92
C SER A 346 13.24 -5.86 10.51
N LEU A 347 12.74 -7.04 10.18
CA LEU A 347 11.52 -7.61 10.76
C LEU A 347 11.83 -8.71 11.80
N GLY A 348 13.09 -8.78 12.27
CA GLY A 348 13.56 -9.80 13.22
C GLY A 348 14.00 -11.10 12.56
#